data_AF-A0AB37UGT4-F1
#
_entry.id   AF-A0AB37UGT4-F1
#
_cell.length_a   1.000
_cell.length_b   1.000
_cell.length_c   1.000
_cell.angle_alpha   90.00
_cell.angle_beta   90.00
_cell.angle_gamma   90.00
#
_symmetry.space_group_name_H-M   'P 1'
#
loop_
_entity.id
_entity.type
_entity.pdbx_description
1 polymer ?
#
loop_
_entity_poly.entity_id
_entity_poly.type
_entity_poly.pdbx_seq_one_letter_code
_entity_poly.pdbx_strand_id
1 'polypeptide(L)'
;MSSSDKYRKEVMNDLAQGNVENLDASTNLEQDYENFDDFAQRSSHEERRRLFGRSFHPDRIPTNQMEPELQKAIAQIKPNERDDVARAFFKHLGKRGLHDRDLEKQLGLSTHHASRMNADDVSKLAAFAYHNHPDIFQEVLAEQPAFVKFLSNPMVGAALGAIAAKWLGGRK
;
A
#
# COMPACT_ATOMS: atom_id res chain seq x y z
N MET A 1 40.35 12.11 -8.55
CA MET A 1 39.48 12.58 -7.45
C MET A 1 38.14 11.88 -7.62
N SER A 2 37.70 11.19 -6.56
CA SER A 2 36.82 10.02 -6.58
C SER A 2 35.33 10.39 -6.71
N SER A 3 34.55 9.48 -7.30
CA SER A 3 33.09 9.55 -7.53
C SER A 3 32.25 9.98 -6.30
N SER A 4 32.82 9.88 -5.09
CA SER A 4 32.19 10.29 -3.83
C SER A 4 31.83 11.79 -3.73
N ASP A 5 32.58 12.69 -4.38
CA ASP A 5 32.30 14.13 -4.31
C ASP A 5 31.07 14.54 -5.13
N LYS A 6 30.78 13.83 -6.22
CA LYS A 6 29.57 14.07 -7.03
C LYS A 6 28.32 13.60 -6.29
N TYR A 7 28.37 12.39 -5.73
CA TYR A 7 27.26 11.81 -4.99
C TYR A 7 26.89 12.65 -3.75
N ARG A 8 27.89 13.16 -3.02
CA ARG A 8 27.66 14.01 -1.85
C ARG A 8 27.05 15.36 -2.21
N LYS A 9 27.35 15.91 -3.40
CA LYS A 9 26.75 17.16 -3.89
C LYS A 9 25.30 16.98 -4.30
N GLU A 10 24.94 15.88 -4.96
CA GLU A 10 23.54 15.56 -5.29
C GLU A 10 22.70 15.40 -4.04
N VAL A 11 23.15 14.58 -3.09
CA VAL A 11 22.41 14.33 -1.83
C VAL A 11 22.27 15.62 -1.00
N MET A 12 23.28 16.48 -0.97
CA MET A 12 23.21 17.77 -0.27
C MET A 12 22.29 18.78 -0.95
N ASN A 13 22.13 18.70 -2.27
CA ASN A 13 21.18 19.56 -2.99
C ASN A 13 19.73 19.12 -2.72
N ASP A 14 19.52 17.80 -2.67
CA ASP A 14 18.22 17.17 -2.36
C ASP A 14 17.75 17.48 -0.92
N LEU A 15 18.67 17.51 0.05
CA LEU A 15 18.33 17.86 1.44
C LEU A 15 18.17 19.38 1.68
N ALA A 16 18.78 20.23 0.85
CA ALA A 16 18.71 21.69 0.98
C ALA A 16 17.46 22.30 0.34
N GLN A 17 16.88 21.62 -0.66
CA GLN A 17 15.54 21.88 -1.14
C GLN A 17 14.53 21.19 -0.20
N GLY A 18 14.38 21.75 1.00
CA GLY A 18 13.23 21.42 1.85
C GLY A 18 11.96 21.55 0.98
N ASN A 19 11.34 20.40 0.70
CA ASN A 19 10.21 20.26 -0.21
C ASN A 19 8.97 20.95 0.38
N VAL A 20 8.94 22.28 0.28
CA VAL A 20 7.74 23.11 0.30
C VAL A 20 7.27 23.31 -1.15
N GLU A 21 7.07 22.22 -1.88
CA GLU A 21 6.38 22.27 -3.18
C GLU A 21 4.91 21.90 -3.01
N ASN A 22 4.10 22.96 -3.01
CA ASN A 22 2.73 23.06 -3.47
C ASN A 22 1.82 21.82 -3.32
N LEU A 23 0.86 21.97 -2.39
CA LEU A 23 -0.41 21.25 -2.26
C LEU A 23 -1.31 21.22 -3.52
N ASP A 24 -0.84 21.63 -4.70
CA ASP A 24 -1.65 21.75 -5.93
C ASP A 24 -1.04 21.07 -7.16
N ALA A 25 -0.02 20.23 -7.01
CA ALA A 25 0.46 19.41 -8.12
C ALA A 25 -0.41 18.16 -8.26
N SER A 26 -1.51 18.26 -9.00
CA SER A 26 -2.04 17.13 -9.76
C SER A 26 -0.98 16.70 -10.79
N THR A 27 0.18 16.23 -10.34
CA THR A 27 1.17 15.62 -11.20
C THR A 27 0.52 14.40 -11.80
N ASN A 28 0.52 14.33 -13.12
CA ASN A 28 0.02 13.21 -13.89
C ASN A 28 0.90 11.98 -13.64
N LEU A 29 0.91 11.44 -12.42
CA LEU A 29 1.48 10.14 -12.04
C LEU A 29 0.89 9.01 -12.90
N GLU A 30 -0.19 9.28 -13.63
CA GLU A 30 -0.83 8.35 -14.57
C GLU A 30 -0.16 8.38 -15.97
N GLN A 31 0.66 9.40 -16.27
CA GLN A 31 1.38 9.56 -17.55
C GLN A 31 2.79 8.98 -17.53
N ASP A 32 3.46 8.93 -16.37
CA ASP A 32 4.87 8.49 -16.27
C ASP A 32 5.06 6.96 -16.22
N TYR A 33 3.98 6.19 -16.03
CA TYR A 33 4.04 4.75 -15.81
C TYR A 33 3.18 3.96 -16.81
N GLU A 34 3.74 2.85 -17.32
CA GLU A 34 3.11 2.06 -18.38
C GLU A 34 1.97 1.17 -17.87
N ASN A 35 2.06 0.72 -16.63
CA ASN A 35 1.02 -0.05 -15.96
C ASN A 35 1.21 0.04 -14.42
N PHE A 36 0.29 -0.52 -13.64
CA PHE A 36 0.44 -0.49 -12.18
C PHE A 36 1.60 -1.33 -11.65
N ASP A 37 2.04 -2.37 -12.36
CA ASP A 37 3.20 -3.18 -11.95
C ASP A 37 4.49 -2.36 -12.14
N ASP A 38 4.60 -1.63 -13.26
CA ASP A 38 5.65 -0.65 -13.54
C ASP A 38 5.66 0.47 -12.50
N PHE A 39 4.48 1.00 -12.16
CA PHE A 39 4.32 1.94 -11.06
C PHE A 39 4.83 1.34 -9.74
N ALA A 40 4.33 0.17 -9.32
CA ALA A 40 4.69 -0.44 -8.05
C ALA A 40 6.20 -0.72 -7.91
N GLN A 41 6.89 -0.96 -9.02
CA GLN A 41 8.33 -1.24 -9.07
C GLN A 41 9.20 0.02 -9.12
N ARG A 42 8.81 1.04 -9.89
CA ARG A 42 9.64 2.22 -10.15
C ARG A 42 9.33 3.42 -9.27
N SER A 43 8.12 3.47 -8.70
CA SER A 43 7.70 4.61 -7.88
C SER A 43 8.31 4.59 -6.49
N SER A 44 8.59 5.80 -6.00
CA SER A 44 9.00 6.04 -4.62
C SER A 44 7.88 5.66 -3.64
N HIS A 45 8.26 5.53 -2.36
CA HIS A 45 7.31 5.28 -1.29
C HIS A 45 6.23 6.38 -1.19
N GLU A 46 6.63 7.65 -1.33
CA GLU A 46 5.71 8.80 -1.23
C GLU A 46 4.71 8.84 -2.38
N GLU A 47 5.15 8.56 -3.61
CA GLU A 47 4.27 8.47 -4.78
C GLU A 47 3.22 7.37 -4.61
N ARG A 48 3.63 6.19 -4.12
CA ARG A 48 2.71 5.08 -3.80
C ARG A 48 1.70 5.49 -2.74
N ARG A 49 2.17 6.09 -1.65
CA ARG A 49 1.30 6.56 -0.57
C ARG A 49 0.27 7.56 -1.09
N ARG A 50 0.68 8.52 -1.90
CA ARG A 50 -0.19 9.55 -2.47
C ARG A 50 -1.22 8.96 -3.44
N LEU A 51 -0.78 8.14 -4.40
CA LEU A 51 -1.67 7.55 -5.39
C LEU A 51 -2.66 6.59 -4.74
N PHE A 52 -2.17 5.68 -3.90
CA PHE A 52 -3.03 4.67 -3.27
C PHE A 52 -3.94 5.27 -2.22
N GLY A 53 -3.49 6.28 -1.47
CA GLY A 53 -4.35 7.01 -0.55
C GLY A 53 -5.52 7.69 -1.24
N ARG A 54 -5.32 8.18 -2.46
CA ARG A 54 -6.42 8.74 -3.25
C ARG A 54 -7.31 7.68 -3.90
N SER A 55 -6.73 6.60 -4.42
CA SER A 55 -7.45 5.61 -5.22
C SER A 55 -8.20 4.58 -4.38
N PHE A 56 -7.63 4.15 -3.27
CA PHE A 56 -8.19 3.15 -2.38
C PHE A 56 -8.78 3.78 -1.11
N HIS A 57 -9.19 5.05 -1.14
CA HIS A 57 -9.84 5.65 0.03
C HIS A 57 -11.22 5.02 0.28
N PRO A 58 -11.65 4.83 1.54
CA PRO A 58 -13.00 4.35 1.87
C PRO A 58 -14.15 5.17 1.25
N ASP A 59 -13.92 6.46 0.97
CA ASP A 59 -14.89 7.32 0.26
C ASP A 59 -15.11 6.91 -1.20
N ARG A 60 -14.15 6.22 -1.82
CA ARG A 60 -14.24 5.74 -3.20
C ARG A 60 -14.66 4.29 -3.30
N ILE A 61 -14.16 3.46 -2.39
CA ILE A 61 -14.46 2.04 -2.34
C ILE A 61 -15.07 1.77 -0.96
N PRO A 62 -16.39 1.53 -0.87
CA PRO A 62 -16.97 1.20 0.41
C PRO A 62 -16.37 -0.12 0.94
N THR A 63 -16.22 -0.22 2.26
CA THR A 63 -15.54 -1.36 2.91
C THR A 63 -16.11 -2.71 2.50
N ASN A 64 -17.44 -2.81 2.33
CA ASN A 64 -18.12 -4.03 1.88
C ASN A 64 -17.72 -4.49 0.46
N GLN A 65 -17.20 -3.60 -0.38
CA GLN A 65 -16.65 -3.92 -1.70
C GLN A 65 -15.15 -4.21 -1.62
N MET A 66 -14.44 -3.56 -0.69
CA MET A 66 -13.00 -3.71 -0.55
C MET A 66 -12.60 -5.02 0.14
N GLU A 67 -13.31 -5.43 1.21
CA GLU A 67 -13.03 -6.65 1.98
C GLU A 67 -12.91 -7.93 1.13
N PRO A 68 -13.89 -8.27 0.25
CA PRO A 68 -13.77 -9.49 -0.56
C PRO A 68 -12.61 -9.43 -1.55
N GLU A 69 -12.24 -8.22 -2.01
CA GLU A 69 -11.13 -8.03 -2.94
C GLU A 69 -9.78 -8.14 -2.22
N LEU A 70 -9.68 -7.59 -1.00
CA LEU A 70 -8.53 -7.80 -0.11
C LEU A 70 -8.35 -9.28 0.20
N GLN A 71 -9.44 -10.01 0.45
CA GLN A 71 -9.38 -11.45 0.72
C GLN A 71 -8.84 -12.23 -0.47
N LYS A 72 -9.34 -11.96 -1.69
CA LYS A 72 -8.83 -12.57 -2.92
C LYS A 72 -7.37 -12.21 -3.18
N ALA A 73 -7.01 -10.94 -2.99
CA ALA A 73 -5.64 -10.45 -3.18
C ALA A 73 -4.68 -11.18 -2.27
N ILE A 74 -4.96 -11.17 -0.96
CA ILE A 74 -4.10 -11.74 0.08
C ILE A 74 -4.00 -13.26 -0.03
N ALA A 75 -5.08 -13.93 -0.47
CA ALA A 75 -5.04 -15.37 -0.75
C ALA A 75 -4.06 -15.76 -1.87
N GLN A 76 -3.77 -14.84 -2.81
CA GLN A 76 -2.80 -15.06 -3.89
C GLN A 76 -1.37 -14.64 -3.53
N ILE A 77 -1.18 -13.91 -2.43
CA ILE A 77 0.15 -13.53 -1.93
C ILE A 77 0.88 -14.78 -1.43
N LYS A 78 2.18 -14.89 -1.75
CA LYS A 78 2.99 -16.00 -1.24
C LYS A 78 3.08 -15.94 0.28
N PRO A 79 3.18 -17.09 0.99
CA PRO A 79 3.21 -17.10 2.45
C PRO A 79 4.26 -16.16 3.06
N ASN A 80 5.48 -16.14 2.53
CA ASN A 80 6.55 -15.27 3.00
C ASN A 80 6.24 -13.78 2.81
N GLU A 81 5.68 -13.39 1.67
CA GLU A 81 5.30 -11.99 1.40
C GLU A 81 4.10 -11.58 2.27
N ARG A 82 3.20 -12.52 2.55
CA ARG A 82 2.07 -12.31 3.46
C ARG A 82 2.55 -12.04 4.88
N ASP A 83 3.58 -12.75 5.34
CA ASP A 83 4.19 -12.54 6.64
C ASP A 83 4.76 -11.12 6.76
N ASP A 84 5.37 -10.59 5.70
CA ASP A 84 5.90 -9.22 5.64
C ASP A 84 4.78 -8.18 5.70
N VAL A 85 3.66 -8.43 4.99
CA VAL A 85 2.46 -7.58 5.04
C VAL A 85 1.85 -7.56 6.44
N ALA A 86 1.68 -8.74 7.06
CA ALA A 86 1.18 -8.85 8.43
C ALA A 86 2.06 -8.10 9.42
N ARG A 87 3.39 -8.25 9.29
CA ARG A 87 4.36 -7.56 10.14
C ARG A 87 4.28 -6.04 9.98
N ALA A 88 4.11 -5.56 8.76
CA ALA A 88 3.95 -4.13 8.49
C ALA A 88 2.66 -3.58 9.14
N PHE A 89 1.53 -4.31 9.04
CA PHE A 89 0.29 -3.92 9.71
C PHE A 89 0.47 -3.83 11.23
N PHE A 90 0.99 -4.87 11.89
CA PHE A 90 1.22 -4.83 13.34
C PHE A 90 2.18 -3.72 13.74
N LYS A 91 3.27 -3.51 12.99
CA LYS A 91 4.22 -2.43 13.24
C LYS A 91 3.54 -1.05 13.26
N HIS A 92 2.69 -0.75 12.28
CA HIS A 92 2.05 0.57 12.19
C HIS A 92 0.83 0.71 13.10
N LEU A 93 0.02 -0.33 13.26
CA LEU A 93 -1.06 -0.36 14.24
C LEU A 93 -0.51 -0.21 15.68
N GLY A 94 0.61 -0.87 15.98
CA GLY A 94 1.32 -0.74 17.25
C GLY A 94 1.80 0.69 17.54
N LYS A 95 2.26 1.43 16.52
CA LYS A 95 2.61 2.86 16.67
C LYS A 95 1.42 3.74 17.07
N ARG A 96 0.18 3.31 16.79
CA ARG A 96 -1.06 3.97 17.21
C ARG A 96 -1.55 3.52 18.59
N GLY A 97 -0.81 2.63 19.26
CA GLY A 97 -1.18 2.08 20.57
C GLY A 97 -2.12 0.87 20.50
N LEU A 98 -2.30 0.28 19.31
CA LEU A 98 -3.07 -0.96 19.16
C LEU A 98 -2.14 -2.15 19.33
N HIS A 99 -2.31 -2.89 20.43
CA HIS A 99 -1.46 -4.05 20.72
C HIS A 99 -1.91 -5.29 19.94
N ASP A 100 -0.94 -6.07 19.47
CA ASP A 100 -1.16 -7.26 18.63
C ASP A 100 -2.11 -8.29 19.28
N ARG A 101 -2.03 -8.46 20.61
CA ARG A 101 -2.92 -9.37 21.37
C ARG A 101 -4.37 -8.87 21.44
N ASP A 102 -4.56 -7.56 21.51
CA ASP A 102 -5.91 -6.98 21.54
C ASP A 102 -6.53 -7.09 20.15
N LEU A 103 -5.74 -6.83 19.10
CA LEU A 103 -6.12 -7.05 17.71
C LEU A 103 -6.48 -8.51 17.42
N GLU A 104 -5.71 -9.47 17.95
CA GLU A 104 -6.02 -10.91 17.82
C GLU A 104 -7.42 -11.23 18.35
N LYS A 105 -7.74 -10.76 19.55
CA LYS A 105 -9.05 -11.01 20.17
C LYS A 105 -10.17 -10.26 19.46
N GLN A 106 -9.96 -8.99 19.13
CA GLN A 106 -10.98 -8.12 18.57
C GLN A 106 -11.37 -8.54 17.15
N LEU A 107 -10.40 -9.00 16.36
CA LEU A 107 -10.61 -9.41 14.96
C LEU A 107 -10.84 -10.93 14.82
N GLY A 108 -10.73 -11.69 15.91
CA GLY A 108 -10.80 -13.15 15.85
C GLY A 108 -9.71 -13.72 14.95
N LEU A 109 -8.48 -13.23 15.11
CA LEU A 109 -7.32 -13.77 14.40
C LEU A 109 -6.93 -15.10 15.03
N SER A 110 -6.48 -16.03 14.20
CA SER A 110 -5.96 -17.33 14.65
C SER A 110 -4.67 -17.18 15.46
N THR A 111 -3.91 -16.10 15.23
CA THR A 111 -2.68 -15.75 15.93
C THR A 111 -2.27 -14.29 15.70
N HIS A 112 -1.59 -13.69 16.67
CA HIS A 112 -0.89 -12.41 16.56
C HIS A 112 0.53 -12.53 15.99
N HIS A 113 1.04 -13.75 15.76
CA HIS A 113 2.37 -13.95 15.19
C HIS A 113 2.32 -13.86 13.67
N ALA A 114 2.84 -12.76 13.10
CA ALA A 114 2.84 -12.50 11.66
C ALA A 114 3.28 -13.71 10.79
N SER A 115 4.30 -14.47 11.20
CA SER A 115 4.82 -15.64 10.46
C SER A 115 3.94 -16.89 10.50
N ARG A 116 2.85 -16.87 11.26
CA ARG A 116 1.89 -17.98 11.38
C ARG A 116 0.48 -17.59 10.95
N MET A 117 0.29 -16.35 10.48
CA MET A 117 -0.99 -15.87 10.02
C MET A 117 -1.36 -16.50 8.69
N ASN A 118 -2.62 -16.91 8.57
CA ASN A 118 -3.18 -17.37 7.30
C ASN A 118 -3.69 -16.18 6.48
N ALA A 119 -4.21 -16.44 5.27
CA ALA A 119 -4.73 -15.38 4.41
C ALA A 119 -5.91 -14.64 5.06
N ASP A 120 -6.83 -15.37 5.71
CA ASP A 120 -8.00 -14.80 6.39
C ASP A 120 -7.60 -13.85 7.52
N ASP A 121 -6.62 -14.22 8.35
CA ASP A 121 -6.15 -13.38 9.44
C ASP A 121 -5.55 -12.05 8.91
N VAL A 122 -4.75 -12.11 7.83
CA VAL A 122 -4.17 -10.90 7.22
C VAL A 122 -5.21 -10.08 6.49
N SER A 123 -6.23 -10.71 5.89
CA SER A 123 -7.37 -10.02 5.30
C SER A 123 -8.19 -9.25 6.34
N LYS A 124 -8.43 -9.85 7.51
CA LYS A 124 -9.09 -9.16 8.64
C LYS A 124 -8.28 -7.96 9.14
N LEU A 125 -6.95 -8.09 9.25
CA LEU A 125 -6.07 -6.96 9.58
C LEU A 125 -6.16 -5.85 8.53
N ALA A 126 -6.07 -6.20 7.25
CA ALA A 126 -6.13 -5.26 6.15
C ALA A 126 -7.48 -4.54 6.10
N ALA A 127 -8.58 -5.28 6.26
CA ALA A 127 -9.94 -4.74 6.34
C ALA A 127 -10.14 -3.81 7.54
N PHE A 128 -9.65 -4.22 8.71
CA PHE A 128 -9.70 -3.40 9.91
C PHE A 128 -8.92 -2.09 9.73
N ALA A 129 -7.69 -2.17 9.21
CA ALA A 129 -6.89 -0.98 8.90
C ALA A 129 -7.58 -0.12 7.86
N TYR A 130 -8.13 -0.71 6.79
CA TYR A 130 -8.87 0.01 5.75
C TYR A 130 -10.02 0.85 6.32
N HIS A 131 -10.82 0.26 7.21
CA HIS A 131 -12.01 0.88 7.77
C HIS A 131 -11.68 1.90 8.88
N ASN A 132 -10.75 1.57 9.79
CA ASN A 132 -10.54 2.35 11.01
C ASN A 132 -9.30 3.26 10.95
N HIS A 133 -8.30 2.87 10.15
CA HIS A 133 -7.01 3.55 10.03
C HIS A 133 -6.56 3.60 8.56
N PRO A 134 -7.31 4.29 7.67
CA PRO A 134 -6.99 4.32 6.25
C PRO A 134 -5.58 4.85 5.99
N ASP A 135 -5.04 5.69 6.85
CA ASP A 135 -3.65 6.16 6.81
C ASP A 135 -2.63 5.03 7.01
N ILE A 136 -2.88 4.08 7.91
CA ILE A 136 -2.02 2.91 8.12
C ILE A 136 -2.12 1.96 6.93
N PHE A 137 -3.32 1.75 6.41
CA PHE A 137 -3.53 0.93 5.23
C PHE A 137 -2.72 1.47 4.03
N GLN A 138 -2.75 2.79 3.83
CA GLN A 138 -1.96 3.47 2.81
C GLN A 138 -0.45 3.31 3.03
N GLU A 139 -0.01 3.42 4.28
CA GLU A 139 1.40 3.25 4.63
C GLU A 139 1.90 1.83 4.34
N VAL A 140 1.10 0.81 4.68
CA VAL A 140 1.45 -0.59 4.40
C VAL A 140 1.48 -0.85 2.90
N LEU A 141 0.54 -0.30 2.13
CA LEU A 141 0.60 -0.36 0.67
C LEU A 141 1.87 0.31 0.12
N ALA A 142 2.23 1.47 0.65
CA ALA A 142 3.44 2.15 0.23
C ALA A 142 4.73 1.44 0.69
N GLU A 143 4.72 0.65 1.77
CA GLU A 143 5.87 -0.12 2.23
C GLU A 143 6.01 -1.49 1.53
N GLN A 144 4.89 -2.11 1.10
CA GLN A 144 4.87 -3.50 0.63
C GLN A 144 4.50 -3.61 -0.86
N PRO A 145 5.49 -3.63 -1.77
CA PRO A 145 5.27 -3.79 -3.20
C PRO A 145 4.51 -5.08 -3.55
N ALA A 146 4.74 -6.16 -2.78
CA ALA A 146 4.02 -7.41 -2.96
C ALA A 146 2.51 -7.18 -2.79
N PHE A 147 2.08 -6.52 -1.73
CA PHE A 147 0.66 -6.23 -1.49
C PHE A 147 0.05 -5.37 -2.60
N VAL A 148 0.79 -4.36 -3.06
CA VAL A 148 0.38 -3.48 -4.18
C VAL A 148 0.19 -4.26 -5.48
N LYS A 149 1.15 -5.11 -5.84
CA LYS A 149 1.16 -5.88 -7.09
C LYS A 149 -0.10 -6.75 -7.26
N PHE A 150 -0.67 -7.22 -6.15
CA PHE A 150 -1.90 -8.01 -6.21
C PHE A 150 -3.15 -7.15 -6.27
N LEU A 151 -3.20 -5.99 -5.61
CA LEU A 151 -4.32 -5.05 -5.78
C LEU A 151 -4.37 -4.46 -7.19
N SER A 152 -3.24 -4.42 -7.89
CA SER A 152 -3.16 -3.94 -9.26
C SER A 152 -3.39 -5.01 -10.33
N ASN A 153 -3.53 -6.28 -9.93
CA ASN A 153 -3.78 -7.34 -10.89
C ASN A 153 -5.28 -7.36 -11.26
N PRO A 154 -5.64 -7.12 -12.54
CA PRO A 154 -7.04 -7.15 -12.98
C PRO A 154 -7.75 -8.49 -12.74
N MET A 155 -7.00 -9.57 -12.50
CA MET A 155 -7.54 -10.88 -12.13
C MET A 155 -8.04 -10.97 -10.67
N VAL A 156 -7.71 -10.00 -9.81
CA VAL A 156 -8.00 -10.06 -8.36
C VAL A 156 -9.40 -9.55 -8.00
N GLY A 157 -10.12 -8.98 -8.97
CA GLY A 157 -11.58 -8.85 -8.91
C GLY A 157 -12.12 -7.61 -9.63
N ALA A 158 -13.43 -7.63 -9.89
CA ALA A 158 -14.09 -6.72 -10.82
C ALA A 158 -14.11 -5.26 -10.33
N ALA A 159 -14.09 -5.03 -9.01
CA ALA A 159 -14.11 -3.68 -8.44
C ALA A 159 -12.73 -3.01 -8.54
N LEU A 160 -11.66 -3.75 -8.23
CA LEU A 160 -10.29 -3.25 -8.36
C LEU A 160 -9.85 -3.15 -9.83
N GLY A 161 -10.31 -4.09 -10.66
CA GLY A 161 -10.09 -4.05 -12.11
C GLY A 161 -10.67 -2.79 -12.77
N ALA A 162 -11.81 -2.28 -12.30
CA ALA A 162 -12.39 -1.03 -12.81
C ALA A 162 -11.56 0.21 -12.45
N ILE A 163 -10.98 0.23 -11.25
CA ILE A 163 -10.08 1.32 -10.82
C ILE A 163 -8.76 1.25 -11.60
N ALA A 164 -8.23 0.04 -11.78
CA ALA A 164 -7.04 -0.18 -12.60
C ALA A 164 -7.28 0.21 -14.07
N ALA A 165 -8.44 -0.14 -14.62
CA ALA A 165 -8.86 0.23 -15.96
C ALA A 165 -9.12 1.74 -16.11
N LYS A 166 -9.62 2.42 -15.06
CA LYS A 166 -9.79 3.89 -15.08
C LYS A 166 -8.44 4.62 -15.17
N TRP A 167 -7.43 4.10 -14.49
CA TRP A 167 -6.07 4.64 -14.54
C TRP A 167 -5.36 4.30 -15.87
N LEU A 168 -5.44 3.05 -16.34
CA LEU A 168 -4.91 2.63 -17.64
C LEU A 168 -5.64 3.27 -18.84
N GLY A 169 -6.94 3.50 -18.71
CA GLY A 169 -7.83 4.00 -19.76
C GLY A 169 -7.88 5.52 -19.90
N GLY A 170 -7.15 6.26 -19.06
CA GLY A 170 -6.96 7.71 -19.19
C GLY A 170 -6.03 8.13 -20.34
N ARG A 171 -5.39 7.17 -21.01
CA ARG A 171 -4.59 7.42 -22.23
C ARG A 171 -5.51 7.55 -23.45
N LYS A 172 -6.06 8.74 -23.66
CA LYS A 172 -6.50 9.19 -24.99
C LYS A 172 -5.93 10.55 -25.28
#